data_AF-A0A7C7QIT4-F1
#
_entry.id   AF-A0A7C7QIT4-F1
#
_cell.length_a   1.000
_cell.length_b   1.000
_cell.length_c   1.000
_cell.angle_alpha   90.00
_cell.angle_beta   90.00
_cell.angle_gamma   90.00
#
_symmetry.space_group_name_H-M   'P 1'
#
loop_
_entity.id
_entity.type
_entity.pdbx_description
1 polymer ?
#
loop_
_entity_poly.entity_id
_entity_poly.type
_entity_poly.pdbx_seq_one_letter_code
_entity_poly.pdbx_strand_id
1 'polypeptide(L)' 'MGTDPCDRLDIAIIGGAICSDHVHMYLSVPPEYLPSQVMKVLKGKSAESLRKEFPELRKKYGGMHIWERLFCRYCRIRL' A
#
# COMPACT_ATOMS: atom_id res chain seq x y z
N MET A 1 -18.97 11.65 -6.44
CA MET A 1 -18.88 10.51 -5.50
C MET A 1 -17.69 9.67 -5.93
N GLY A 2 -16.58 9.77 -5.20
CA GLY A 2 -15.30 9.14 -5.55
C GLY A 2 -15.41 7.61 -5.54
N THR A 3 -14.84 6.97 -6.55
CA THR A 3 -14.83 5.50 -6.74
C THR A 3 -13.61 4.85 -6.09
N ASP A 4 -12.94 5.54 -5.16
CA ASP A 4 -11.72 5.04 -4.55
C ASP A 4 -12.04 4.07 -3.40
N PRO A 5 -11.58 2.79 -3.48
CA PRO A 5 -11.82 1.79 -2.44
C PRO A 5 -11.24 2.19 -1.07
N CYS A 6 -10.29 3.11 -0.99
CA CYS A 6 -9.79 3.63 0.29
C CYS A 6 -10.85 4.47 1.03
N ASP A 7 -11.64 5.26 0.30
CA ASP A 7 -12.68 6.13 0.90
C ASP A 7 -13.86 5.32 1.46
N ARG A 8 -14.02 4.08 0.99
CA ARG A 8 -15.10 3.17 1.44
C ARG A 8 -14.73 2.36 2.68
N LEU A 9 -13.46 2.32 3.06
CA LEU A 9 -12.96 1.43 4.11
C LEU A 9 -12.72 2.15 5.45
N ASP A 10 -12.93 3.47 5.50
CA ASP A 10 -12.73 4.32 6.69
C ASP A 10 -11.36 4.05 7.37
N ILE A 11 -10.32 3.87 6.55
CA ILE A 11 -8.95 3.61 7.02
C ILE A 11 -8.27 4.95 7.24
N ALA A 12 -7.81 5.20 8.47
CA ALA A 12 -7.00 6.37 8.80
C ALA A 12 -5.54 5.97 9.04
N ILE A 13 -4.60 6.71 8.44
CA ILE A 13 -3.17 6.55 8.71
C ILE A 13 -2.84 7.36 9.97
N ILE A 14 -2.46 6.68 11.05
CA ILE A 14 -2.08 7.30 12.32
C ILE A 14 -0.64 7.82 12.27
N GLY A 15 0.23 7.09 11.56
CA GLY A 15 1.63 7.44 11.41
C GLY A 15 2.41 6.37 10.65
N GLY A 16 3.68 6.61 10.40
CA GLY A 16 4.53 5.66 9.68
C GLY A 16 5.97 6.13 9.56
N ALA A 17 6.82 5.22 9.09
CA ALA A 17 8.23 5.48 8.80
C ALA A 17 8.60 4.87 7.45
N ILE A 18 9.38 5.59 6.66
CA ILE A 18 9.87 5.13 5.36
C ILE A 18 11.34 4.74 5.52
N CYS A 19 11.67 3.51 5.15
CA CYS A 19 13.02 3.00 5.02
C CYS A 19 13.38 2.85 3.54
N SER A 20 14.67 2.67 3.24
CA SER A 20 15.15 2.54 1.86
C SER A 20 14.59 1.33 1.11
N ASP A 21 14.27 0.26 1.83
CA ASP A 21 13.79 -1.02 1.32
C ASP A 21 12.43 -1.41 1.90
N HIS A 22 11.77 -0.58 2.71
CA HIS A 22 10.43 -0.86 3.21
C HIS A 22 9.69 0.34 3.80
N VAL A 23 8.37 0.22 3.97
CA VAL A 23 7.55 1.23 4.68
C VAL A 23 6.83 0.59 5.86
N HIS A 24 6.87 1.27 7.00
CA HIS A 24 6.06 0.99 8.18
C HIS A 24 4.85 1.93 8.21
N MET A 25 3.66 1.38 8.39
CA MET A 25 2.42 2.15 8.53
C MET A 25 1.64 1.69 9.76
N TYR A 26 1.17 2.65 10.55
CA TYR A 26 0.21 2.48 11.63
C TYR A 26 -1.15 2.94 11.12
N LEU A 27 -2.12 2.03 11.12
CA LEU A 27 -3.44 2.24 10.54
C LEU A 27 -4.50 2.06 11.61
N SER A 28 -5.45 2.99 11.68
CA SER A 28 -6.74 2.76 12.30
C SER A 28 -7.65 2.14 11.25
N VAL A 29 -8.16 0.94 11.53
CA VAL A 29 -9.01 0.19 10.62
C VAL A 29 -10.21 -0.34 11.41
N PRO A 30 -11.43 -0.25 10.87
CA PRO A 30 -12.58 -0.95 11.43
C PRO A 30 -12.33 -2.46 11.58
N PRO A 31 -12.77 -3.09 12.68
CA PRO A 31 -12.52 -4.52 12.93
C PRO A 31 -13.22 -5.45 11.93
N GLU A 32 -14.17 -4.94 11.14
CA GLU A 32 -14.87 -5.66 10.08
C GLU A 32 -13.95 -6.04 8.91
N TYR A 33 -12.84 -5.32 8.72
CA TYR A 33 -11.92 -5.56 7.63
C TYR A 33 -10.74 -6.42 8.06
N LEU A 34 -10.47 -7.45 7.26
CA LEU A 34 -9.27 -8.25 7.45
C LEU A 34 -8.04 -7.42 7.05
N PRO A 35 -6.93 -7.47 7.82
CA PRO A 35 -5.77 -6.65 7.49
C PRO A 35 -5.18 -6.98 6.11
N SER A 36 -5.37 -8.21 5.61
CA SER A 36 -4.96 -8.59 4.26
C SER A 36 -5.75 -7.86 3.16
N GLN A 37 -7.04 -7.59 3.38
CA GLN A 37 -7.89 -6.83 2.46
C GLN A 37 -7.45 -5.37 2.41
N VAL A 38 -7.22 -4.78 3.58
CA VAL A 38 -6.69 -3.41 3.73
C VAL A 38 -5.36 -3.27 3.00
N MET A 39 -4.42 -4.18 3.26
CA MET A 39 -3.10 -4.16 2.64
C MET A 39 -3.15 -4.34 1.13
N LYS A 40 -4.09 -5.16 0.61
CA LYS A 40 -4.29 -5.32 -0.84
C LYS A 40 -4.68 -4.00 -1.51
N VAL A 41 -5.59 -3.25 -0.89
CA VAL A 41 -6.03 -1.95 -1.41
C VAL A 41 -4.91 -0.93 -1.32
N LEU A 42 -4.26 -0.81 -0.15
CA LEU A 42 -3.18 0.16 0.07
C LEU A 42 -2.00 -0.08 -0.89
N LYS A 43 -1.53 -1.34 -1.01
CA LYS A 43 -0.46 -1.69 -1.96
C LYS A 43 -0.89 -1.41 -3.41
N GLY A 44 -2.14 -1.74 -3.77
CA GLY A 44 -2.65 -1.49 -5.13
C GLY A 44 -2.66 0.00 -5.48
N LYS A 45 -3.24 0.83 -4.62
CA LYS A 45 -3.39 2.27 -4.84
C LYS A 45 -2.08 3.02 -4.80
N SER A 46 -1.23 2.74 -3.82
CA SER A 46 0.12 3.33 -3.78
C SER A 46 0.94 2.95 -5.02
N ALA A 47 0.85 1.70 -5.49
CA ALA A 47 1.53 1.29 -6.72
C ALA A 47 0.93 1.97 -7.97
N GLU A 48 -0.35 2.31 -7.97
CA GLU A 48 -0.97 3.09 -9.04
C GLU A 48 -0.43 4.52 -9.06
N SER A 49 -0.45 5.19 -7.89
CA SER A 49 0.06 6.56 -7.74
C SER A 49 1.55 6.66 -8.08
N LEU A 50 2.38 5.75 -7.56
CA LEU A 50 3.83 5.74 -7.84
C LEU A 50 4.14 5.52 -9.33
N ARG A 51 3.33 4.71 -10.04
CA ARG A 51 3.51 4.54 -11.49
C ARG A 51 3.14 5.79 -12.29
N LYS A 52 2.15 6.55 -11.81
CA LYS A 52 1.72 7.81 -12.43
C LYS A 52 2.76 8.91 -12.21
N GLU A 53 3.31 8.98 -11.00
CA GLU A 53 4.28 10.01 -10.59
C GLU A 53 5.69 9.74 -11.11
N PHE A 54 6.11 8.47 -11.17
CA PHE A 54 7.45 8.06 -11.60
C PHE A 54 7.41 7.05 -12.76
N PRO A 55 7.14 7.52 -14.00
CA PRO A 55 7.09 6.65 -15.19
C PRO A 55 8.37 5.86 -15.44
N GLU A 56 9.52 6.33 -14.96
CA GLU A 56 10.82 5.65 -15.02
C GLU A 56 10.87 4.36 -14.22
N LEU A 57 10.07 4.23 -13.14
CA LEU A 57 9.97 2.99 -12.37
C LEU A 57 9.44 1.84 -13.25
N ARG A 58 8.64 2.16 -14.28
CA ARG A 58 8.17 1.16 -15.26
C ARG A 58 9.32 0.53 -16.03
N LYS A 59 10.38 1.29 -16.32
CA LYS A 59 11.59 0.78 -17.00
C LYS A 59 12.47 -0.02 -16.05
N LYS A 60 12.62 0.43 -14.80
CA LYS A 60 13.47 -0.23 -13.79
C LYS A 60 12.92 -1.58 -13.31
N TYR A 61 11.60 -1.67 -13.11
CA TYR A 61 10.95 -2.88 -12.58
C TYR A 61 10.18 -3.68 -13.65
N GLY A 62 10.39 -3.38 -14.94
CA GLY A 62 9.79 -4.14 -16.06
C GLY A 62 8.27 -4.21 -16.04
N GLY A 63 7.60 -3.22 -15.42
CA GLY A 63 6.15 -3.23 -15.21
C GLY A 63 5.64 -4.14 -14.10
N MET A 64 6.51 -4.81 -13.33
CA MET A 64 6.11 -5.84 -12.38
C MET A 64 6.35 -5.43 -10.91
N HIS A 65 5.31 -5.68 -10.09
CA HIS A 65 5.23 -5.64 -8.63
C HIS A 65 6.17 -4.64 -7.88
N ILE A 66 5.70 -3.42 -7.65
CA ILE A 66 6.32 -2.44 -6.72
C ILE A 66 6.35 -2.96 -5.27
N TRP A 67 5.41 -3.83 -4.91
CA TRP A 67 5.28 -4.38 -3.56
C TRP A 67 5.41 -5.89 -3.58
N GLU A 68 6.17 -6.41 -2.61
CA GLU A 68 6.25 -7.84 -2.33
C GLU A 68 4.88 -8.46 -2.01
N ARG A 69 4.64 -9.70 -2.47
CA ARG A 69 3.35 -10.41 -2.33
C ARG A 69 3.04 -10.85 -0.90
N LEU A 70 4.03 -10.90 -0.02
CA LEU A 70 3.85 -11.46 1.31
C LEU A 70 3.21 -10.45 2.28
N PHE A 71 2.26 -10.99 3.06
CA PHE A 71 1.55 -10.36 4.17
C PHE A 71 2.11 -10.98 5.46
N CYS A 72 2.80 -10.20 6.29
CA CYS A 72 3.30 -10.65 7.58
C CYS A 72 2.53 -9.95 8.71
N ARG A 73 2.11 -10.70 9.74
CA ARG A 73 1.29 -10.20 10.87
C ARG A 73 1.98 -9.13 11.74
N TYR A 74 3.27 -8.87 11.51
CA TYR A 74 3.94 -7.62 11.82
C TYR A 74 4.35 -7.00 10.48
N CYS A 75 3.66 -5.93 10.07
CA CYS A 75 3.66 -5.46 8.68
C CYS A 75 5.01 -4.82 8.31
N ARG A 76 5.91 -5.65 7.76
CA ARG A 76 7.12 -5.22 7.06
C ARG A 76 6.81 -5.23 5.56
N ILE A 77 6.56 -4.07 4.98
CA ILE A 77 6.30 -3.92 3.53
C ILE A 77 7.64 -3.71 2.83
N ARG A 78 8.30 -4.77 2.35
CA ARG A 78 9.52 -4.60 1.55
C ARG A 78 9.23 -4.00 0.16
N LEU A 79 10.03 -2.99 -0.20
CA LEU A 79 10.28 -2.45 -1.54
C LEU A 79 11.33 -3.30 -2.26
#